data_AF-A0AAZ3PRG0-F1
#
_entry.id   AF-A0AAZ3PRG0-F1
#
_cell.length_a   1.000
_cell.length_b   1.000
_cell.length_c   1.000
_cell.angle_alpha   90.00
_cell.angle_beta   90.00
_cell.angle_gamma   90.00
#
_symmetry.space_group_name_H-M   'P 1'
#
loop_
_entity.id
_entity.type
_entity.pdbx_description
1 polymer ?
#
loop_
_entity_poly.entity_id
_entity_poly.type
_entity_poly.pdbx_seq_one_letter_code
_entity_poly.pdbx_strand_id
1 'polypeptide(L)'
;MQPSYRSGRRRVLSPRDECTLVRKVQINPRTTAKDLVKVLEETGTKVSISTVKRVLYQHNLKGRSARKKLLLQNRHKKARLRFATAHGDKDCTFWRNVLWSDETKIELFGHNDH
;
A
#
# COMPACT_ATOMS: atom_id res chain seq x y z
N MET A 1 22.67 -42.87 -14.52
CA MET A 1 21.45 -42.89 -13.68
C MET A 1 20.97 -41.47 -13.50
N GLN A 2 19.71 -41.15 -13.80
CA GLN A 2 19.14 -39.81 -13.60
C GLN A 2 18.77 -39.64 -12.12
N PRO A 3 19.08 -38.51 -11.46
CA PRO A 3 18.66 -38.27 -10.09
C PRO A 3 17.13 -38.16 -10.00
N SER A 4 16.49 -39.02 -9.22
CA SER A 4 15.04 -38.92 -8.96
C SER A 4 14.79 -37.82 -7.92
N TYR A 5 14.18 -36.71 -8.35
CA TYR A 5 13.76 -35.64 -7.44
C TYR A 5 12.60 -36.13 -6.56
N ARG A 6 12.75 -36.03 -5.24
CA ARG A 6 11.65 -36.32 -4.31
C ARG A 6 10.64 -35.18 -4.33
N SER A 7 9.36 -35.50 -4.44
CA SER A 7 8.29 -34.50 -4.32
C SER A 7 8.26 -33.95 -2.89
N GLY A 8 8.26 -32.63 -2.75
CA GLY A 8 8.12 -31.96 -1.45
C GLY A 8 6.72 -32.14 -0.84
N ARG A 9 6.54 -31.60 0.37
CA ARG A 9 5.23 -31.56 1.06
C ARG A 9 4.20 -30.82 0.20
N ARG A 10 3.01 -31.41 0.05
CA ARG A 10 1.88 -30.76 -0.64
C ARG A 10 1.53 -29.42 0.05
N ARG A 11 1.18 -28.42 -0.76
CA ARG A 11 0.69 -27.13 -0.25
C ARG A 11 -0.67 -27.32 0.40
N VAL A 12 -0.92 -26.57 1.48
CA VAL A 12 -2.19 -26.59 2.20
C VAL A 12 -3.26 -25.77 1.47
N LEU A 13 -2.86 -24.68 0.82
CA LEU A 13 -3.76 -23.83 0.04
C LEU A 13 -3.89 -24.35 -1.39
N SER A 14 -5.11 -24.33 -1.91
CA SER A 14 -5.36 -24.59 -3.32
C SER A 14 -5.01 -23.36 -4.16
N PRO A 15 -4.77 -23.51 -5.48
CA PRO A 15 -4.59 -22.37 -6.37
C PRO A 15 -5.76 -21.37 -6.34
N ARG A 16 -6.99 -21.85 -6.06
CA ARG A 16 -8.18 -21.00 -5.93
C ARG A 16 -8.12 -20.12 -4.68
N ASP A 17 -7.63 -20.67 -3.57
CA ASP A 17 -7.47 -19.95 -2.32
C ASP A 17 -6.40 -18.87 -2.44
N GLU A 18 -5.25 -19.21 -3.06
CA GLU A 18 -4.17 -18.25 -3.34
C GLU A 18 -4.68 -17.08 -4.22
N CYS A 19 -5.40 -17.37 -5.30
CA CYS A 19 -6.01 -16.34 -6.16
C CYS A 19 -7.01 -15.45 -5.41
N THR A 20 -7.86 -16.05 -4.57
CA THR A 20 -8.86 -15.31 -3.79
C THR A 20 -8.19 -14.36 -2.80
N LEU A 21 -7.13 -14.82 -2.14
CA LEU A 21 -6.34 -14.07 -1.19
C LEU A 21 -5.67 -12.87 -1.87
N VAL A 22 -4.99 -13.09 -2.99
CA VAL A 22 -4.35 -12.02 -3.79
C VAL A 22 -5.39 -10.99 -4.24
N ARG A 23 -6.54 -11.43 -4.77
CA ARG A 23 -7.61 -10.55 -5.22
C ARG A 23 -8.16 -9.68 -4.08
N LYS A 24 -8.40 -10.25 -2.90
CA LYS A 24 -8.92 -9.48 -1.75
C LYS A 24 -7.96 -8.38 -1.33
N VAL A 25 -6.65 -8.67 -1.27
CA VAL A 25 -5.63 -7.67 -0.91
C VAL A 25 -5.48 -6.60 -1.98
N GLN A 26 -5.63 -6.93 -3.26
CA GLN A 26 -5.60 -5.95 -4.35
C GLN A 26 -6.80 -5.01 -4.33
N ILE A 27 -8.00 -5.51 -4.02
CA ILE A 27 -9.22 -4.70 -3.90
C ILE A 27 -9.12 -3.78 -2.68
N ASN A 28 -8.68 -4.32 -1.53
CA ASN A 28 -8.53 -3.57 -0.30
C ASN A 28 -7.14 -3.82 0.31
N PRO A 29 -6.15 -2.92 0.08
CA PRO A 29 -4.80 -3.10 0.60
C PRO A 29 -4.71 -2.95 2.12
N ARG A 30 -5.81 -2.59 2.81
CA ARG A 30 -5.90 -2.54 4.27
C ARG A 30 -6.34 -3.87 4.89
N THR A 31 -6.74 -4.86 4.10
CA THR A 31 -7.14 -6.17 4.61
C THR A 31 -5.98 -6.83 5.35
N THR A 32 -6.22 -7.28 6.57
CA THR A 32 -5.17 -7.88 7.42
C THR A 32 -5.03 -9.37 7.15
N ALA A 33 -3.88 -9.93 7.52
CA ALA A 33 -3.67 -11.37 7.44
C ALA A 33 -4.66 -12.17 8.32
N LYS A 34 -5.18 -11.58 9.40
CA LYS A 34 -6.21 -12.21 10.25
C LYS A 34 -7.55 -12.29 9.51
N ASP A 35 -7.94 -11.21 8.83
CA ASP A 35 -9.17 -11.19 8.02
C ASP A 35 -9.11 -12.24 6.90
N LEU A 36 -7.94 -12.40 6.28
CA LEU A 36 -7.72 -13.40 5.24
C LEU A 36 -7.82 -14.84 5.77
N VAL A 37 -7.31 -15.10 6.98
CA VAL A 37 -7.50 -16.41 7.62
C VAL A 37 -8.98 -16.69 7.84
N LYS A 38 -9.75 -15.72 8.37
CA LYS A 38 -11.19 -15.87 8.58
C LYS A 38 -11.94 -16.20 7.29
N VAL A 39 -11.59 -15.54 6.19
CA VAL A 39 -12.18 -15.81 4.86
C VAL A 39 -11.90 -17.25 4.39
N LEU A 40 -10.70 -17.75 4.67
CA LEU A 40 -10.32 -19.13 4.30
C LEU A 40 -11.02 -20.16 5.19
N GLU A 41 -11.22 -19.84 6.48
CA GLU A 41 -11.98 -20.67 7.41
C GLU A 41 -13.45 -20.81 6.99
N GLU A 42 -14.08 -19.72 6.52
CA GLU A 42 -15.43 -19.74 5.95
C GLU A 42 -15.54 -20.66 4.71
N THR A 43 -14.43 -20.84 3.99
CA THR A 43 -14.34 -21.73 2.82
C THR A 43 -13.92 -23.16 3.22
N GLY A 44 -13.81 -23.45 4.53
CA GLY A 44 -13.42 -24.76 5.06
C GLY A 44 -11.91 -25.02 5.15
N THR A 45 -11.07 -24.03 4.84
CA THR A 45 -9.61 -24.16 4.82
C THR A 45 -8.98 -23.48 6.04
N LYS A 46 -8.64 -24.27 7.06
CA LYS A 46 -7.96 -23.79 8.26
C LYS A 46 -6.45 -23.66 8.02
N VAL A 47 -5.93 -22.44 8.06
CA VAL A 47 -4.50 -22.16 7.88
C VAL A 47 -3.98 -21.17 8.92
N SER A 48 -2.69 -21.27 9.23
CA SER A 48 -2.03 -20.31 10.09
C SER A 48 -1.84 -18.95 9.39
N ILE A 49 -1.82 -17.88 10.19
CA ILE A 49 -1.48 -16.53 9.73
C ILE A 49 -0.10 -16.51 9.03
N SER A 50 0.86 -17.32 9.49
CA SER A 50 2.19 -17.42 8.89
C SER A 50 2.15 -17.98 7.46
N THR A 51 1.23 -18.92 7.18
CA THR A 51 1.03 -19.49 5.84
C THR A 51 0.47 -18.44 4.89
N VAL A 52 -0.56 -17.69 5.32
CA VAL A 52 -1.14 -16.57 4.58
C VAL A 52 -0.07 -15.51 4.26
N LYS A 53 0.74 -15.11 5.25
CA LYS A 53 1.83 -14.14 5.04
C LYS A 53 2.86 -14.67 4.03
N ARG A 54 3.25 -15.95 4.11
CA ARG A 54 4.22 -16.54 3.18
C ARG A 54 3.73 -16.49 1.74
N VAL A 55 2.47 -16.82 1.50
CA VAL A 55 1.84 -16.74 0.16
C VAL A 55 1.81 -15.29 -0.33
N LEU A 56 1.41 -14.35 0.52
CA LEU A 56 1.46 -12.91 0.17
C LEU A 56 2.87 -12.47 -0.25
N TYR A 57 3.89 -12.86 0.49
CA TYR A 57 5.28 -12.55 0.15
C TYR A 57 5.74 -13.17 -1.17
N GLN A 58 5.32 -14.41 -1.48
CA GLN A 58 5.59 -15.04 -2.78
C GLN A 58 4.98 -14.25 -3.95
N HIS A 59 3.83 -13.61 -3.73
CA HIS A 59 3.20 -12.70 -4.68
C HIS A 59 3.71 -11.24 -4.58
N ASN A 60 4.81 -10.99 -3.88
CA ASN A 60 5.37 -9.65 -3.64
C ASN A 60 4.44 -8.67 -2.92
N LEU A 61 3.42 -9.16 -2.23
CA LEU A 61 2.49 -8.37 -1.41
C LEU A 61 3.04 -8.24 0.01
N LYS A 62 3.51 -7.04 0.36
CA LYS A 62 4.13 -6.74 1.66
C LYS A 62 3.26 -5.75 2.43
N GLY A 63 3.19 -5.93 3.76
CA GLY A 63 2.55 -4.96 4.64
C GLY A 63 3.24 -3.58 4.54
N ARG A 64 2.45 -2.51 4.49
CA ARG A 64 2.91 -1.12 4.44
C ARG A 64 1.99 -0.22 5.25
N SER A 65 2.55 0.84 5.83
CA SER A 65 1.79 1.90 6.47
C SER A 65 1.38 2.95 5.44
N ALA A 66 0.10 3.33 5.44
CA ALA A 66 -0.37 4.43 4.60
C ALA A 66 0.26 5.76 5.08
N ARG A 67 0.77 6.58 4.16
CA ARG A 67 1.30 7.90 4.51
C ARG A 67 0.16 8.85 4.89
N LYS A 68 0.34 9.62 5.97
CA LYS A 68 -0.57 10.73 6.32
C LYS A 68 -0.47 11.78 5.22
N LYS A 69 -1.61 12.10 4.58
CA LYS A 69 -1.70 13.10 3.52
C LYS A 69 -2.86 14.03 3.81
N LEU A 70 -2.68 15.32 3.53
CA LEU A 70 -3.76 16.29 3.61
C LEU A 70 -4.90 15.90 2.65
N LEU A 71 -6.14 16.04 3.11
CA LEU A 71 -7.31 15.74 2.32
C LEU A 71 -7.47 16.79 1.21
N LEU A 72 -7.34 16.37 -0.05
CA LEU A 72 -7.52 17.24 -1.21
C LEU A 72 -8.94 17.11 -1.75
N GLN A 73 -9.70 18.20 -1.68
CA GLN A 73 -10.96 18.33 -2.41
C GLN A 73 -10.73 18.35 -3.93
N ASN A 74 -11.77 18.04 -4.71
CA ASN A 74 -11.68 17.99 -6.16
C ASN A 74 -11.23 19.33 -6.78
N ARG A 75 -11.66 20.46 -6.21
CA ARG A 75 -11.19 21.79 -6.64
C ARG A 75 -9.66 21.96 -6.50
N HIS A 76 -9.09 21.47 -5.39
CA HIS A 76 -7.65 21.55 -5.14
C HIS A 76 -6.88 20.68 -6.14
N LYS A 77 -7.38 19.48 -6.45
CA LYS A 77 -6.77 18.58 -7.44
C LYS A 77 -6.74 19.22 -8.82
N LYS A 78 -7.86 19.80 -9.27
CA LYS A 78 -7.96 20.50 -10.56
C LYS A 78 -7.02 21.70 -10.64
N ALA A 79 -6.98 22.53 -9.60
CA ALA A 79 -6.10 23.70 -9.56
C ALA A 79 -4.61 23.30 -9.60
N ARG A 80 -4.21 22.29 -8.79
CA ARG A 80 -2.84 21.76 -8.78
C ARG A 80 -2.44 21.17 -10.12
N LEU A 81 -3.33 20.40 -10.76
CA LEU A 81 -3.05 19.83 -12.08
C LEU A 81 -2.87 20.93 -13.14
N ARG A 82 -3.78 21.91 -13.19
CA ARG A 82 -3.65 23.06 -14.11
C ARG A 82 -2.33 23.80 -13.90
N PHE A 83 -1.94 24.06 -12.65
CA PHE A 83 -0.68 24.70 -12.33
C PHE A 83 0.51 23.88 -12.82
N ALA A 84 0.54 22.57 -12.52
CA ALA A 84 1.61 21.67 -12.93
C ALA A 84 1.72 21.56 -14.47
N THR A 85 0.60 21.46 -15.19
CA THR A 85 0.62 21.42 -16.65
C THR A 85 1.09 22.74 -17.25
N ALA A 86 0.67 23.88 -16.71
CA ALA A 86 1.05 25.19 -17.23
C ALA A 86 2.53 25.54 -16.98
N HIS A 87 3.15 24.94 -15.96
CA HIS A 87 4.51 25.28 -15.53
C HIS A 87 5.51 24.10 -15.62
N GLY A 88 5.08 22.91 -16.02
CA GLY A 88 5.91 21.70 -16.01
C GLY A 88 7.13 21.77 -16.92
N ASP A 89 6.99 22.43 -18.08
CA ASP A 89 8.05 22.60 -19.07
C ASP A 89 8.84 23.91 -18.88
N LYS A 90 8.61 24.64 -17.78
CA LYS A 90 9.35 25.87 -17.50
C LYS A 90 10.80 25.54 -17.13
N ASP A 91 11.71 26.32 -17.67
CA ASP A 91 13.13 26.13 -17.50
C ASP A 91 13.62 26.63 -16.13
N CYS A 92 14.85 26.28 -15.77
CA CYS A 92 15.40 26.65 -14.47
C CYS A 92 15.53 28.18 -14.30
N THR A 93 15.71 28.95 -15.38
CA THR A 93 15.84 30.41 -15.27
C THR A 93 14.51 31.06 -14.87
N PHE A 94 13.39 30.57 -15.39
CA PHE A 94 12.07 30.97 -14.95
C PHE A 94 11.89 30.77 -13.44
N TRP A 95 12.21 29.58 -12.92
CA TRP A 95 12.03 29.27 -11.51
C TRP A 95 12.98 30.02 -10.57
N ARG A 96 14.18 30.39 -11.03
CA ARG A 96 15.11 31.25 -10.26
C ARG A 96 14.54 32.64 -9.98
N ASN A 97 13.64 33.12 -10.84
CA ASN A 97 13.01 34.42 -10.70
C ASN A 97 11.73 34.37 -9.84
N VAL A 98 11.35 33.20 -9.32
CA VAL A 98 10.16 33.03 -8.47
C VAL A 98 10.57 33.05 -7.00
N LEU A 99 10.07 34.03 -6.26
CA LEU A 99 10.17 34.06 -4.80
C LEU A 99 8.99 33.30 -4.19
N TRP A 100 9.29 32.32 -3.33
CA TRP A 100 8.29 31.54 -2.61
C TRP A 100 8.21 32.00 -1.16
N SER A 101 7.01 32.25 -0.66
CA SER A 101 6.72 32.54 0.74
C SER A 101 5.56 31.70 1.23
N ASP A 102 5.64 31.23 2.47
CA ASP A 102 4.56 30.56 3.19
C ASP A 102 4.63 30.96 4.66
N GLU A 103 3.50 30.90 5.34
CA GLU A 103 3.41 31.20 6.77
C GLU A 103 3.26 29.89 7.55
N THR A 104 4.07 29.73 8.60
CA THR A 104 3.94 28.59 9.50
C THR A 104 3.93 29.05 10.95
N LYS A 105 3.12 28.38 11.77
CA LYS A 105 3.06 28.65 13.20
C LYS A 105 4.25 27.98 13.88
N ILE A 106 5.09 28.77 14.56
CA ILE A 106 6.19 28.27 15.38
C ILE A 106 5.76 28.39 16.84
N GLU A 107 5.61 27.25 17.51
CA GLU A 107 5.28 27.20 18.95
C GLU A 107 6.56 26.93 19.75
N LEU A 108 6.90 27.82 20.69
CA LEU A 108 8.12 27.74 21.50
C LEU A 108 8.02 26.68 22.61
N PHE A 109 6.82 26.49 23.13
CA PHE A 109 6.47 25.47 24.11
C PHE A 109 5.28 24.73 23.48
N GLY A 110 5.40 23.43 23.22
CA GLY A 110 4.35 22.66 22.54
C GLY A 110 2.97 22.76 23.22
N HIS A 111 1.93 22.24 22.59
CA HIS A 111 0.57 22.19 23.13
C HIS A 111 0.56 21.79 24.62
N ASN A 112 0.36 22.78 25.50
CA ASN A 112 0.06 22.58 26.92
C ASN A 112 -1.41 22.12 27.02
N ASP A 113 -1.68 20.91 26.56
CA ASP A 113 -2.97 20.26 26.78
C ASP A 113 -2.87 19.48 28.09
N HIS A 114 -3.41 20.08 29.16
CA HIS A 114 -3.76 19.37 30.40
C HIS A 114 -5.07 18.61 30.21
#